data_AF-A0AAF0QR93-F1
#
_entry.id   AF-A0AAF0QR93-F1
#
_cell.length_a   1.000
_cell.length_b   1.000
_cell.length_c   1.000
_cell.angle_alpha   90.00
_cell.angle_beta   90.00
_cell.angle_gamma   90.00
#
_symmetry.space_group_name_H-M   'P 1'
#
loop_
_entity.id
_entity.type
_entity.pdbx_description
1 polymer ?
#
loop_
_entity_poly.entity_id
_entity_poly.type
_entity_poly.pdbx_seq_one_letter_code
_entity_poly.pdbx_strand_id
1 'polypeptide(L)'
;MVKIINEAWKVPWVIAEEFDELKQEMTKIEVKTQHIYREGNKLEDYLDNLAINSTEKKTFSSFQQLTSLGRKIINMEKAQIPSLRCRTKRILQHHA
;
A
#
# COMPACT_ATOMS: atom_id res chain seq x y z
N MET A 1 0.43 -4.68 12.17
CA MET A 1 0.49 -5.89 11.33
C MET A 1 1.78 -6.66 11.52
N VAL A 2 2.98 -6.11 11.22
CA VAL A 2 4.27 -6.82 11.40
C VAL A 2 4.44 -7.45 12.80
N LYS A 3 4.11 -6.73 13.88
CA LYS A 3 4.18 -7.27 15.25
C LYS A 3 3.21 -8.43 15.51
N ILE A 4 2.08 -8.48 14.81
CA ILE A 4 1.10 -9.56 14.92
C ILE A 4 1.60 -10.78 14.13
N ILE A 5 2.15 -10.55 12.93
CA ILE A 5 2.80 -11.59 12.11
C ILE A 5 3.94 -12.26 12.87
N ASN A 6 4.79 -11.47 13.52
CA ASN A 6 5.90 -11.97 14.34
C ASN A 6 5.45 -12.47 15.73
N GLU A 7 4.15 -12.65 15.95
CA GLU A 7 3.53 -13.17 17.19
C GLU A 7 3.83 -12.38 18.46
N ALA A 8 4.41 -11.17 18.33
CA ALA A 8 4.65 -10.29 19.45
C ALA A 8 3.34 -9.74 20.03
N TRP A 9 2.31 -9.58 19.19
CA TRP A 9 0.98 -9.08 19.57
C TRP A 9 -0.13 -10.06 19.18
N LYS A 10 -1.20 -10.10 19.99
CA LYS A 10 -2.40 -10.89 19.71
C LYS A 10 -3.14 -10.36 18.48
N VAL A 11 -3.74 -11.28 17.74
CA VAL A 11 -4.63 -10.99 16.61
C VAL A 11 -5.98 -10.48 17.15
N PRO A 12 -6.53 -9.37 16.64
CA PRO A 12 -7.89 -8.95 16.95
C PRO A 12 -8.90 -10.02 16.50
N TRP A 13 -9.91 -10.30 17.33
CA TRP A 13 -10.87 -11.38 17.05
C TRP A 13 -11.60 -11.22 15.72
N VAL A 14 -11.83 -9.97 15.29
CA VAL A 14 -12.56 -9.63 14.05
C VAL A 14 -11.89 -10.16 12.78
N ILE A 15 -10.58 -10.39 12.83
CA ILE A 15 -9.78 -10.83 11.67
C ILE A 15 -9.05 -12.15 11.94
N ALA A 16 -9.45 -12.87 12.99
CA ALA A 16 -8.71 -14.04 13.46
C ALA A 16 -8.73 -15.17 12.42
N GLU A 17 -9.88 -15.41 11.81
CA GLU A 17 -10.06 -16.47 10.81
C GLU A 17 -9.21 -16.21 9.55
N GLU A 18 -9.31 -15.01 8.99
CA GLU A 18 -8.53 -14.61 7.80
C GLU A 18 -7.03 -14.61 8.08
N PHE A 19 -6.63 -14.26 9.31
CA PHE A 19 -5.23 -14.27 9.70
C PHE A 19 -4.67 -15.69 9.87
N ASP A 20 -5.48 -16.64 10.34
CA ASP A 20 -5.09 -18.04 10.44
C ASP A 20 -4.91 -18.68 9.06
N GLU A 21 -5.80 -18.38 8.11
CA GLU A 21 -5.64 -18.77 6.69
C GLU A 21 -4.37 -18.18 6.09
N LEU A 22 -4.15 -16.87 6.30
CA LEU A 22 -2.94 -16.19 5.84
C LEU A 22 -1.68 -16.83 6.42
N LYS A 23 -1.67 -17.19 7.71
CA LYS A 23 -0.54 -17.90 8.33
C LYS A 23 -0.28 -19.25 7.67
N GLN A 24 -1.32 -20.02 7.38
CA GLN A 24 -1.18 -21.30 6.69
C GLN A 24 -0.50 -21.13 5.33
N GLU A 25 -0.92 -20.14 4.54
CA GLU A 25 -0.27 -19.85 3.25
C GLU A 25 1.17 -19.36 3.42
N MET A 26 1.44 -18.52 4.43
CA MET A 26 2.79 -18.05 4.73
C MET A 26 3.75 -19.19 5.10
N THR A 27 3.27 -20.31 5.65
CA THR A 27 4.17 -21.47 5.94
C THR A 27 4.62 -22.22 4.69
N LYS A 28 3.93 -22.04 3.56
CA LYS A 28 4.23 -22.73 2.29
C LYS A 28 5.35 -22.06 1.50
N ILE A 29 5.73 -20.83 1.86
CA ILE A 29 6.69 -20.00 1.15
C ILE A 29 7.62 -19.28 2.13
N GLU A 30 8.83 -18.91 1.69
CA GLU A 30 9.70 -18.06 2.50
C GLU A 30 9.17 -16.61 2.45
N VAL A 31 8.70 -16.10 3.59
CA VAL A 31 8.15 -14.74 3.69
C VAL A 31 9.04 -13.84 4.52
N LYS A 32 9.43 -12.70 3.93
CA LYS A 32 10.08 -11.60 4.64
C LYS A 32 9.06 -10.50 4.95
N THR A 33 8.80 -10.28 6.23
CA THR A 33 7.88 -9.24 6.69
C THR A 33 8.65 -7.99 7.11
N GLN A 34 8.26 -6.83 6.56
CA GLN A 34 8.84 -5.53 6.92
C GLN A 34 7.75 -4.47 7.04
N HIS A 35 7.96 -3.48 7.92
CA HIS A 35 7.07 -2.34 8.02
C HIS A 35 7.50 -1.30 6.99
N ILE A 36 6.58 -0.89 6.11
CA ILE A 36 6.83 0.15 5.12
C ILE A 36 6.01 1.38 5.50
N TYR A 37 6.60 2.57 5.31
CA TYR A 37 5.87 3.82 5.45
C TYR A 37 4.77 3.92 4.39
N ARG A 38 3.64 4.53 4.74
CA ARG A 38 2.50 4.67 3.83
C ARG A 38 2.88 5.36 2.51
N GLU A 39 3.83 6.28 2.56
CA GLU A 39 4.38 6.99 1.40
C GLU A 39 5.12 6.07 0.42
N GLY A 40 5.56 4.90 0.88
CA GLY A 40 6.19 3.85 0.07
C GLY A 40 5.19 2.88 -0.57
N ASN A 41 3.92 2.86 -0.13
CA ASN A 41 2.91 1.91 -0.63
C ASN A 41 1.96 2.54 -1.66
N LYS A 42 2.42 3.54 -2.41
CA LYS A 42 1.55 4.25 -3.37
C LYS A 42 1.09 3.42 -4.54
N LEU A 43 1.92 2.50 -5.03
CA LEU A 43 1.51 1.59 -6.09
C LEU A 43 0.45 0.60 -5.60
N GLU A 44 0.64 0.03 -4.42
CA GLU A 44 -0.35 -0.86 -3.77
C GLU A 44 -1.69 -0.13 -3.58
N ASP A 45 -1.68 1.06 -2.97
CA ASP A 45 -2.87 1.93 -2.82
C ASP A 45 -3.58 2.15 -4.18
N TYR A 46 -2.82 2.40 -5.25
CA TYR A 46 -3.40 2.63 -6.58
C TYR A 46 -4.04 1.37 -7.16
N LEU A 47 -3.39 0.21 -7.01
CA LEU A 47 -3.90 -1.07 -7.52
C LEU A 47 -5.14 -1.53 -6.74
N ASP A 48 -5.15 -1.38 -5.41
CA ASP A 48 -6.29 -1.72 -4.57
C ASP A 48 -7.50 -0.87 -4.92
N ASN A 49 -7.31 0.45 -5.06
CA ASN A 49 -8.39 1.34 -5.49
C ASN A 49 -8.90 0.98 -6.89
N LEU A 50 -8.02 0.56 -7.80
CA LEU A 50 -8.42 0.14 -9.13
C LEU A 50 -9.26 -1.15 -9.09
N ALA A 51 -8.90 -2.08 -8.23
CA ALA A 51 -9.60 -3.35 -8.02
C ALA A 51 -10.95 -3.15 -7.32
N ILE A 52 -11.00 -2.37 -6.24
CA ILE A 52 -12.24 -2.05 -5.52
C ILE A 52 -13.28 -1.39 -6.43
N ASN A 53 -12.83 -0.51 -7.33
CA ASN A 53 -13.70 0.19 -8.28
C ASN A 53 -14.00 -0.64 -9.55
N SER A 54 -13.65 -1.92 -9.58
CA SER A 54 -13.81 -2.80 -10.75
C SER A 54 -14.51 -4.10 -10.36
N THR A 55 -15.60 -4.42 -11.02
CA THR A 55 -16.25 -5.74 -10.85
C THR A 55 -15.49 -6.85 -11.57
N GLU A 56 -14.69 -6.49 -12.58
CA GLU A 56 -13.94 -7.43 -13.41
C GLU A 56 -12.45 -7.43 -13.07
N LYS A 57 -11.80 -8.59 -13.27
CA LYS A 57 -10.35 -8.74 -13.18
C LYS A 57 -9.66 -7.91 -14.26
N LYS A 58 -8.90 -6.90 -13.85
CA LYS A 58 -8.09 -6.08 -14.76
C LYS A 58 -6.69 -6.67 -14.90
N THR A 59 -6.29 -6.96 -16.13
CA THR A 59 -4.93 -7.38 -16.47
C THR A 59 -4.32 -6.36 -17.41
N PHE A 60 -3.10 -5.91 -17.11
CA PHE A 60 -2.36 -4.97 -17.93
C PHE A 60 -1.11 -5.66 -18.48
N SER A 61 -1.03 -5.80 -19.80
CA SER A 61 0.10 -6.43 -20.50
C SER A 61 1.15 -5.42 -20.95
N SER A 62 0.83 -4.11 -20.92
CA SER A 62 1.77 -3.06 -21.25
C SER A 62 1.61 -1.82 -20.37
N PHE A 63 2.71 -1.10 -20.18
CA PHE A 63 2.74 0.13 -19.37
C PHE A 63 1.77 1.21 -19.88
N GLN A 64 1.55 1.25 -21.19
CA GLN A 64 0.69 2.23 -21.85
C GLN A 64 -0.79 2.03 -21.54
N GLN A 65 -1.21 0.81 -21.16
CA GLN A 65 -2.59 0.51 -20.79
C GLN A 65 -3.00 1.10 -19.43
N LEU A 66 -2.04 1.49 -18.59
CA LEU A 66 -2.31 2.14 -17.32
C LEU A 66 -2.75 3.59 -17.52
N THR A 67 -3.51 4.14 -16.58
CA THR A 67 -3.83 5.58 -16.56
C THR A 67 -2.56 6.42 -16.42
N SER A 68 -2.62 7.71 -16.77
CA SER A 68 -1.51 8.66 -16.57
C SER A 68 -1.02 8.69 -15.12
N LEU A 69 -1.96 8.60 -14.16
CA LEU A 69 -1.65 8.49 -12.74
C LEU A 69 -0.90 7.20 -12.40
N GLY A 70 -1.41 6.05 -12.84
CA GLY A 70 -0.75 4.75 -12.60
C GLY A 70 0.67 4.70 -13.16
N ARG A 71 0.85 5.22 -14.39
CA ARG A 71 2.18 5.34 -15.00
C ARG A 71 3.12 6.23 -14.19
N LYS A 72 2.63 7.38 -13.71
CA LYS A 72 3.40 8.29 -12.86
C LYS A 72 3.85 7.60 -11.56
N ILE A 73 2.95 6.88 -10.90
CA ILE A 73 3.25 6.18 -9.64
C ILE A 73 4.35 5.15 -9.84
N ILE A 74 4.23 4.28 -10.86
CA ILE A 74 5.26 3.29 -11.18
C ILE A 74 6.62 3.95 -11.45
N ASN A 75 6.65 5.05 -12.21
CA ASN A 75 7.90 5.75 -12.50
C ASN A 75 8.54 6.33 -11.24
N MET A 76 7.75 6.94 -10.34
CA MET A 76 8.25 7.45 -9.06
C MET A 76 8.80 6.32 -8.18
N GLU A 77 8.12 5.17 -8.15
CA GLU A 77 8.53 4.02 -7.35
C GLU A 77 9.81 3.37 -7.89
N LYS A 78 9.92 3.21 -9.22
CA LYS A 78 11.17 2.76 -9.87
C LYS A 78 12.33 3.70 -9.61
N ALA A 79 12.07 5.01 -9.57
CA ALA A 79 13.06 6.02 -9.22
C ALA A 79 13.35 6.11 -7.72
N GLN A 80 12.68 5.32 -6.87
CA GLN A 80 12.80 5.34 -5.41
C GLN A 80 12.56 6.75 -4.82
N ILE A 81 11.66 7.52 -5.45
CA ILE A 81 11.31 8.87 -4.99
C ILE A 81 10.21 8.76 -3.93
N PRO A 82 10.46 9.18 -2.68
CA PRO A 82 9.45 9.09 -1.63
C PRO A 82 8.29 10.04 -1.90
N SER A 83 7.06 9.55 -1.70
CA SER A 83 5.85 10.37 -1.86
C SER A 83 5.52 11.17 -0.59
N LEU A 84 6.22 12.28 -0.35
CA LEU A 84 6.02 13.07 0.85
C LEU A 84 4.63 13.75 0.88
N ARG A 85 3.83 13.49 1.92
CA ARG A 85 2.59 14.22 2.17
C ARG A 85 2.87 15.46 3.03
N CYS A 86 3.15 16.58 2.38
CA CYS A 86 3.27 17.87 3.06
C CYS A 86 1.88 18.50 3.26
N ARG A 87 1.51 18.82 4.50
CA ARG A 87 0.38 19.70 4.81
C ARG A 87 0.92 21.08 5.13
N THR A 88 0.72 22.05 4.24
CA THR A 88 1.12 23.43 4.48
C THR A 88 0.06 24.13 5.33
N LYS A 89 0.45 24.78 6.42
CA LYS A 89 -0.44 25.71 7.14
C LYS A 89 -0.43 27.05 6.40
N ARG A 90 -1.60 27.66 6.21
CA ARG A 90 -1.66 29.06 5.75
C ARG A 90 -1.12 29.94 6.86
N ILE A 91 -0.09 30.73 6.56
CA ILE A 91 0.39 31.79 7.44
C ILE A 91 -0.46 33.02 7.09
N LEU A 92 -1.32 33.44 8.01
CA LEU A 92 -1.98 34.74 7.89
C LEU A 92 -0.93 35.81 8.24
N GLN A 93 -0.55 36.63 7.26
CA GLN A 93 0.30 37.78 7.52
C GLN A 93 -0.53 38.83 8.28
N HIS A 94 -0.29 38.96 9.59
CA HIS A 94 -0.71 40.15 10.31
C HIS A 94 0.22 41.28 9.88
N HIS A 95 -0.29 42.17 9.02
CA HIS A 95 0.31 43.48 8.85
C HIS A 95 0.11 44.24 10.18
N ALA A 96 1.23 44.54 10.83
CA ALA A 96 1.31 45.47 11.96
C ALA A 96 1.46 46.90 11.43
#